data_AF-A0A2M6XYB9-F1
#
_entry.id   AF-A0A2M6XYB9-F1
#
_cell.length_a   1.000
_cell.length_b   1.000
_cell.length_c   1.000
_cell.angle_alpha   90.00
_cell.angle_beta   90.00
_cell.angle_gamma   90.00
#
_symmetry.space_group_name_H-M   'P 1'
#
loop_
_entity.id
_entity.type
_entity.pdbx_description
1 polymer ?
#
loop_
_entity_poly.entity_id
_entity_poly.type
_entity_poly.pdbx_seq_one_letter_code
_entity_poly.pdbx_strand_id
1 'polypeptide(L)'
;MRFTRLLLIPACLLASGCVATQQDMLQMQSQMDDLNNNLSTMQKNQAELAVKMDELSRNLNAFSENMKDISTQMGRLSDRLNGLDSSMNKRVNAIGRTIKKQQDEVNTTLLPAKLYNDAYNAYLNNNFDSAADGFKTYLEKFPEGELATPAYFYLGESLYVKERWQDAAVAYAHMLEKYPKSSRVPAARLKYAMTLLKLPGDKKSEALKYLRSVLQDFPKSPEAATAKDHIDRLSPPPGKANPRKKKA
;
A
#
# COMPACT_ATOMS: atom_id res chain seq x y z
N MET A 1 -50.20 49.59 -134.00
CA MET A 1 -50.97 48.58 -133.23
C MET A 1 -51.22 49.12 -131.82
N ARG A 2 -52.43 48.87 -131.31
CA ARG A 2 -53.00 49.34 -130.03
C ARG A 2 -52.38 48.66 -128.80
N PHE A 3 -52.43 49.35 -127.64
CA PHE A 3 -53.02 48.94 -126.34
C PHE A 3 -52.27 49.63 -125.16
N THR A 4 -52.73 50.73 -124.57
CA THR A 4 -53.65 50.86 -123.41
C THR A 4 -53.42 49.91 -122.22
N ARG A 5 -53.06 50.48 -121.05
CA ARG A 5 -53.46 50.17 -119.64
C ARG A 5 -52.57 50.99 -118.68
N LEU A 6 -53.02 52.10 -118.10
CA LEU A 6 -53.83 52.22 -116.87
C LEU A 6 -53.30 51.35 -115.71
N LEU A 7 -52.60 51.96 -114.75
CA LEU A 7 -52.53 51.47 -113.37
C LEU A 7 -52.37 52.63 -112.39
N LEU A 8 -53.46 52.84 -111.67
CA LEU A 8 -53.70 53.66 -110.49
C LEU A 8 -53.17 52.87 -109.27
N ILE A 9 -52.80 53.56 -108.16
CA ILE A 9 -52.69 53.06 -106.74
C ILE A 9 -51.31 52.50 -106.31
N PRO A 10 -50.79 52.74 -105.06
CA PRO A 10 -51.06 53.80 -104.08
C PRO A 10 -49.79 54.42 -103.42
N ALA A 11 -49.95 55.65 -102.94
CA ALA A 11 -49.05 56.35 -102.01
C ALA A 11 -49.11 55.82 -100.54
N CYS A 12 -49.34 54.52 -100.30
CA CYS A 12 -49.60 53.98 -98.95
C CYS A 12 -48.42 53.28 -98.25
N LEU A 13 -47.23 53.17 -98.85
CA LEU A 13 -46.12 52.38 -98.28
C LEU A 13 -45.22 53.12 -97.28
N LEU A 14 -45.41 54.42 -97.07
CA LEU A 14 -44.57 55.20 -96.14
C LEU A 14 -45.16 55.32 -94.72
N ALA A 15 -46.40 54.88 -94.48
CA ALA A 15 -47.00 54.93 -93.14
C ALA A 15 -46.75 53.66 -92.31
N SER A 16 -46.47 52.51 -92.94
CA SER A 16 -46.22 51.24 -92.23
C SER A 16 -44.79 51.13 -91.67
N GLY A 17 -43.85 51.94 -92.17
CA GLY A 17 -42.45 51.94 -91.71
C GLY A 17 -42.21 52.63 -90.37
N CYS A 18 -43.10 53.55 -89.94
CA CYS A 18 -42.98 54.23 -88.65
C CYS A 18 -43.52 53.40 -87.47
N VAL A 19 -44.36 52.39 -87.74
CA VAL A 19 -44.98 51.56 -86.69
C VAL A 19 -44.03 50.46 -86.20
N ALA A 20 -43.22 49.87 -87.09
CA ALA A 20 -42.22 48.86 -86.71
C ALA A 20 -41.09 49.45 -85.85
N THR A 21 -40.60 50.64 -86.19
CA THR A 21 -39.54 51.33 -85.43
C THR A 21 -39.99 51.83 -84.07
N GLN A 22 -41.29 52.13 -83.90
CA GLN A 22 -41.85 52.55 -82.61
C GLN A 22 -41.92 51.39 -81.61
N GLN A 23 -42.19 50.18 -82.09
CA GLN A 23 -42.27 48.99 -81.25
C GLN A 23 -40.87 48.47 -80.84
N ASP A 24 -39.90 48.52 -81.75
CA ASP A 24 -38.50 48.21 -81.45
C ASP A 24 -37.88 49.21 -80.47
N MET A 25 -38.24 50.49 -80.56
CA MET A 25 -37.76 51.53 -79.64
C MET A 25 -38.32 51.36 -78.22
N LEU A 26 -39.59 50.96 -78.09
CA LEU A 26 -40.20 50.60 -76.81
C LEU A 26 -39.56 49.35 -76.20
N GLN A 27 -39.21 48.36 -77.03
CA GLN A 27 -38.52 47.16 -76.58
C GLN A 27 -37.09 47.45 -76.11
N MET A 28 -36.35 48.34 -76.81
CA MET A 28 -35.04 48.81 -76.35
C MET A 28 -35.13 49.60 -75.03
N GLN A 29 -36.16 50.43 -74.85
CA GLN A 29 -36.38 51.15 -73.59
C GLN A 29 -36.67 50.17 -72.45
N SER A 30 -37.54 49.18 -72.67
CA SER A 30 -37.80 48.12 -71.68
C SER A 30 -36.53 47.36 -71.33
N GLN A 31 -35.69 47.02 -72.30
CA GLN A 31 -34.41 46.34 -72.04
C GLN A 31 -33.41 47.22 -71.30
N MET A 32 -33.38 48.53 -71.59
CA MET A 32 -32.53 49.48 -70.88
C MET A 32 -33.00 49.66 -69.43
N ASP A 33 -34.31 49.69 -69.20
CA ASP A 33 -34.92 49.74 -67.87
C ASP A 33 -34.65 48.45 -67.09
N ASP A 34 -34.80 47.28 -67.73
CA ASP A 34 -34.47 45.98 -67.13
C ASP A 34 -32.97 45.86 -66.81
N LEU A 35 -32.11 46.35 -67.70
CA LEU A 35 -30.66 46.35 -67.48
C LEU A 35 -30.28 47.31 -66.34
N ASN A 36 -30.91 48.48 -66.28
CA ASN A 36 -30.70 49.46 -65.20
C ASN A 36 -31.20 48.93 -63.86
N ASN A 37 -32.36 48.27 -63.85
CA ASN A 37 -32.90 47.59 -62.68
C ASN A 37 -31.97 46.45 -62.23
N ASN A 38 -31.47 45.63 -63.15
CA ASN A 38 -30.49 44.58 -62.84
C ASN A 38 -29.18 45.14 -62.30
N LEU A 39 -28.65 46.22 -62.88
CA LEU A 39 -27.46 46.92 -62.38
C LEU A 39 -27.67 47.42 -60.95
N SER A 40 -28.82 48.06 -60.67
CA SER A 40 -29.15 48.51 -59.32
C SER A 40 -29.24 47.35 -58.32
N THR A 41 -29.79 46.22 -58.76
CA THR A 41 -29.93 45.00 -57.93
C THR A 41 -28.57 44.37 -57.67
N MET A 42 -27.70 44.36 -58.69
CA MET A 42 -26.34 43.85 -58.56
C MET A 42 -25.49 44.73 -57.63
N GLN A 43 -25.62 46.06 -57.71
CA GLN A 43 -24.97 47.00 -56.80
C GLN A 43 -25.44 46.81 -55.37
N LYS A 44 -26.75 46.61 -55.15
CA LYS A 44 -27.31 46.31 -53.83
C LYS A 44 -26.76 44.99 -53.27
N ASN A 45 -26.67 43.95 -54.10
CA ASN A 45 -26.10 42.67 -53.70
C ASN A 45 -24.60 42.76 -53.37
N GLN A 46 -23.83 43.58 -54.09
CA GLN A 46 -22.42 43.83 -53.77
C GLN A 46 -22.26 44.57 -52.43
N ALA A 47 -23.10 45.58 -52.17
CA ALA A 47 -23.10 46.29 -50.90
C ALA A 47 -23.45 45.37 -49.73
N GLU A 48 -24.46 44.51 -49.89
CA GLU A 48 -24.85 43.54 -48.86
C GLU A 48 -23.74 42.49 -48.61
N LEU A 49 -23.06 42.04 -49.67
CA LEU A 49 -21.94 41.12 -49.55
C LEU A 49 -20.74 41.76 -48.84
N ALA A 50 -20.46 43.04 -49.08
CA ALA A 50 -19.41 43.79 -48.40
C ALA A 50 -19.69 43.89 -46.88
N VAL A 51 -20.94 44.14 -46.49
CA VAL A 51 -21.35 44.16 -45.07
C VAL A 51 -21.17 42.78 -44.43
N LYS A 52 -21.59 41.70 -45.09
CA LYS A 52 -21.43 40.32 -44.58
C LYS A 52 -19.96 39.92 -44.45
N MET A 53 -19.08 40.37 -45.35
CA MET A 53 -17.64 40.13 -45.24
C MET A 53 -17.03 40.88 -44.06
N ASP A 54 -17.46 42.11 -43.80
CA ASP A 54 -16.99 42.89 -42.66
C ASP A 54 -17.44 42.25 -41.33
N GLU A 55 -18.68 41.76 -41.27
CA GLU A 55 -19.21 41.03 -40.13
C GLU A 55 -18.48 39.70 -39.90
N LEU A 56 -18.24 38.93 -40.96
CA LEU A 56 -17.49 37.68 -40.88
C LEU A 56 -16.04 37.92 -40.42
N SER A 57 -15.39 38.96 -40.92
CA SER A 57 -14.04 39.37 -40.49
C SER A 57 -14.00 39.71 -39.00
N ARG A 58 -14.98 40.48 -38.50
CA ARG A 58 -15.10 40.79 -37.07
C ARG A 58 -15.32 39.54 -36.22
N ASN A 59 -16.20 38.64 -36.67
CA ASN A 59 -16.45 37.37 -35.97
C ASN A 59 -15.22 36.46 -35.94
N LEU A 60 -14.44 36.39 -37.02
CA LEU A 60 -13.19 35.64 -37.08
C LEU A 60 -12.13 36.22 -36.13
N ASN A 61 -12.02 37.54 -36.05
CA ASN A 61 -11.11 38.21 -35.12
C ASN A 61 -11.50 37.94 -33.66
N ALA A 62 -12.78 38.07 -33.32
CA ALA A 62 -13.28 37.74 -31.98
C ALA A 62 -13.08 36.27 -31.64
N PHE A 63 -13.30 35.36 -32.59
CA PHE A 63 -13.03 33.94 -32.40
C PHE A 63 -11.54 33.65 -32.18
N SER A 64 -10.65 34.30 -32.94
CA SER A 64 -9.20 34.18 -32.79
C SER A 64 -8.73 34.67 -31.41
N GLU A 65 -9.29 35.77 -30.89
CA GLU A 65 -9.02 36.25 -29.54
C GLU A 65 -9.48 35.26 -28.47
N ASN A 66 -10.70 34.72 -28.61
CA ASN A 66 -11.23 33.70 -27.69
C ASN A 66 -10.36 32.43 -27.72
N MET A 67 -9.93 31.99 -28.90
CA MET A 67 -9.08 30.80 -29.05
C MET A 67 -7.71 31.02 -28.39
N LYS A 68 -7.16 32.23 -28.49
CA LYS A 68 -5.94 32.63 -27.78
C LYS A 68 -6.14 32.61 -26.27
N ASP A 69 -7.24 33.15 -25.76
CA ASP A 69 -7.53 33.14 -24.32
C ASP A 69 -7.65 31.70 -23.79
N ILE A 70 -8.40 30.84 -24.48
CA ILE A 70 -8.54 29.41 -24.17
C ILE A 70 -7.16 28.72 -24.14
N SER A 71 -6.31 28.97 -25.13
CA SER A 71 -4.95 28.42 -25.16
C SER A 71 -4.12 28.84 -23.94
N THR A 72 -4.25 30.10 -23.50
CA THR A 72 -3.53 30.59 -22.31
C THR A 72 -4.09 29.98 -21.01
N GLN A 73 -5.41 29.80 -20.91
CA GLN A 73 -6.04 29.15 -19.76
C GLN A 73 -5.62 27.69 -19.66
N MET A 74 -5.57 26.98 -20.80
CA MET A 74 -5.13 25.58 -20.85
C MET A 74 -3.66 25.45 -20.43
N GLY A 75 -2.79 26.39 -20.83
CA GLY A 75 -1.39 26.45 -20.36
C GLY A 75 -1.30 26.60 -18.84
N ARG A 76 -2.03 27.55 -18.25
CA ARG A 76 -2.06 27.76 -16.79
C ARG A 76 -2.59 26.55 -16.03
N LEU A 77 -3.57 25.85 -16.60
CA LEU A 77 -4.10 24.62 -16.01
C LEU A 77 -3.07 23.49 -16.03
N SER A 78 -2.34 23.34 -17.14
CA SER A 78 -1.23 22.39 -17.25
C SER A 78 -0.14 22.66 -16.22
N ASP A 79 0.26 23.92 -16.04
CA ASP A 79 1.24 24.31 -15.03
C ASP A 79 0.77 24.00 -13.60
N ARG A 80 -0.52 24.24 -13.30
CA ARG A 80 -1.12 23.88 -12.01
C ARG A 80 -1.13 22.38 -11.76
N LEU A 81 -1.45 21.57 -12.77
CA LEU A 81 -1.44 20.11 -12.66
C LEU A 81 -0.02 19.57 -12.42
N ASN A 82 0.96 20.08 -13.16
CA ASN A 82 2.38 19.73 -12.97
C ASN A 82 2.89 20.15 -11.58
N GLY A 83 2.49 21.33 -11.11
CA GLY A 83 2.78 21.81 -9.76
C GLY A 83 2.18 20.91 -8.68
N LEU A 84 0.93 20.47 -8.86
CA LEU A 84 0.23 19.58 -7.94
C LEU A 84 0.90 18.20 -7.87
N ASP A 85 1.25 17.61 -9.01
CA ASP A 85 1.94 16.32 -9.08
C ASP A 85 3.27 16.34 -8.33
N SER A 86 4.10 17.37 -8.58
CA SER A 86 5.38 17.52 -7.91
C SER A 86 5.26 17.71 -6.38
N SER A 87 4.23 18.43 -5.93
CA SER A 87 3.93 18.65 -4.51
C SER A 87 3.42 17.36 -3.85
N MET A 88 2.53 16.63 -4.53
CA MET A 88 2.04 15.33 -4.07
C MET A 88 3.18 14.31 -3.99
N ASN A 89 4.02 14.18 -5.02
CA ASN A 89 5.16 13.26 -5.01
C ASN A 89 6.15 13.55 -3.87
N LYS A 90 6.41 14.82 -3.55
CA LYS A 90 7.24 15.20 -2.39
C LYS A 90 6.58 14.79 -1.07
N ARG A 91 5.28 15.04 -0.90
CA ARG A 91 4.52 14.68 0.31
C ARG A 91 4.42 13.18 0.49
N VAL A 92 4.11 12.43 -0.57
CA VAL A 92 4.02 10.96 -0.56
C VAL A 92 5.37 10.34 -0.17
N ASN A 93 6.48 10.85 -0.72
CA ASN A 93 7.81 10.37 -0.35
C ASN A 93 8.20 10.73 1.10
N ALA A 94 7.83 11.93 1.58
CA ALA A 94 8.05 12.31 2.97
C ALA A 94 7.23 11.43 3.93
N ILE A 95 5.96 11.16 3.61
CA ILE A 95 5.10 10.26 4.38
C ILE A 95 5.66 8.83 4.36
N GLY A 96 6.08 8.32 3.20
CA GLY A 96 6.69 6.99 3.09
C GLY A 96 7.95 6.84 3.93
N ARG A 97 8.77 7.88 4.04
CA ARG A 97 9.96 7.90 4.93
C ARG A 97 9.57 7.93 6.41
N THR A 98 8.58 8.72 6.80
CA THR A 98 8.11 8.81 8.20
C THR A 98 7.44 7.52 8.65
N ILE A 99 6.61 6.91 7.79
CA ILE A 99 5.96 5.62 8.06
C ILE A 99 7.01 4.52 8.23
N LYS A 100 8.01 4.44 7.35
CA LYS A 100 9.08 3.44 7.47
C LYS A 100 9.88 3.58 8.75
N LYS A 101 10.22 4.81 9.15
CA LYS A 101 11.00 5.09 10.36
C LYS A 101 10.22 4.79 11.65
N GLN A 102 8.93 5.13 11.70
CA GLN A 102 8.06 4.81 12.84
C GLN A 102 7.72 3.32 12.93
N GLN A 103 7.57 2.65 11.79
CA GLN A 103 7.28 1.22 11.75
C GLN A 103 8.48 0.40 12.24
N ASP A 104 9.71 0.79 11.92
CA ASP A 104 10.93 0.10 12.37
C ASP A 104 11.19 0.29 13.88
N GLU A 105 10.95 1.47 14.46
CA GLU A 105 11.15 1.74 15.90
C GLU A 105 10.08 1.06 16.79
N VAL A 106 8.82 1.06 16.33
CA VAL A 106 7.70 0.38 17.02
C VAL A 106 7.84 -1.14 16.88
N ASN A 107 8.22 -1.64 15.70
CA ASN A 107 8.47 -3.07 15.50
C ASN A 107 9.65 -3.56 16.36
N THR A 108 10.78 -2.85 16.40
CA THR A 108 11.97 -3.32 17.13
C THR A 108 11.74 -3.38 18.66
N THR A 109 10.93 -2.48 19.21
CA THR A 109 10.66 -2.42 20.66
C THR A 109 9.52 -3.34 21.09
N LEU A 110 8.47 -3.49 20.27
CA LEU A 110 7.32 -4.36 20.60
C LEU A 110 7.50 -5.81 20.14
N LEU A 111 8.33 -6.11 19.14
CA LEU A 111 8.54 -7.50 18.68
C LEU A 111 9.06 -8.43 19.77
N PRO A 112 10.07 -8.07 20.58
CA PRO A 112 10.57 -8.97 21.62
C PRO A 112 9.46 -9.31 22.63
N ALA A 113 8.81 -8.29 23.19
CA ALA A 113 7.74 -8.48 24.17
C ALA A 113 6.55 -9.26 23.57
N LYS A 114 6.15 -8.95 22.33
CA LYS A 114 5.08 -9.66 21.63
C LYS A 114 5.42 -11.14 21.42
N LEU A 115 6.59 -11.45 20.86
CA LEU A 115 7.00 -12.85 20.61
C LEU A 115 7.07 -13.66 21.90
N TYR A 116 7.59 -13.07 22.97
CA TYR A 116 7.57 -13.69 24.29
C TYR A 116 6.15 -13.90 24.79
N ASN A 117 5.29 -12.89 24.72
CA ASN A 117 3.91 -12.96 25.21
C ASN A 117 3.07 -13.98 24.44
N ASP A 118 3.24 -14.07 23.12
CA ASP A 118 2.56 -15.06 22.28
C ASP A 118 2.97 -16.49 22.68
N ALA A 119 4.27 -16.73 22.87
CA ALA A 119 4.79 -18.01 23.36
C ALA A 119 4.30 -18.33 24.78
N TYR A 120 4.26 -17.32 25.66
CA TYR A 120 3.76 -17.47 27.02
C TYR A 120 2.25 -17.74 27.06
N ASN A 121 1.46 -17.11 26.19
CA ASN A 121 0.04 -17.41 26.04
C ASN A 121 -0.17 -18.86 25.56
N ALA A 122 0.64 -19.35 24.63
CA ALA A 122 0.61 -20.76 24.23
C ALA A 122 0.92 -21.69 25.41
N TYR A 123 1.91 -21.34 26.25
CA TYR A 123 2.23 -22.09 27.47
C TYR A 123 1.03 -22.13 28.44
N LEU A 124 0.39 -20.98 28.71
CA LEU A 124 -0.79 -20.89 29.58
C LEU A 124 -1.97 -21.71 29.05
N ASN A 125 -2.10 -21.82 27.73
CA ASN A 125 -3.12 -22.63 27.08
C ASN A 125 -2.77 -24.13 27.00
N ASN A 126 -1.71 -24.57 27.70
CA ASN A 126 -1.17 -25.93 27.67
C ASN A 126 -0.71 -26.39 26.27
N ASN A 127 -0.53 -25.47 25.33
CA ASN A 127 0.05 -25.75 24.02
C ASN A 127 1.58 -25.66 24.11
N PHE A 128 2.18 -26.66 24.76
CA PHE A 128 3.60 -26.66 25.08
C PHE A 128 4.51 -26.79 23.84
N ASP A 129 4.04 -27.42 22.76
CA ASP A 129 4.82 -27.50 21.51
C ASP A 129 4.94 -26.12 20.87
N SER A 130 3.81 -25.40 20.69
CA SER A 130 3.85 -24.03 20.16
C SER A 130 4.56 -23.05 21.10
N ALA A 131 4.44 -23.25 22.42
CA ALA A 131 5.19 -22.46 23.39
C ALA A 131 6.70 -22.64 23.22
N ALA A 132 7.18 -23.89 23.11
CA ALA A 132 8.59 -24.18 22.90
C ALA A 132 9.12 -23.54 21.62
N ASP A 133 8.39 -23.66 20.50
CA ASP A 133 8.78 -23.05 19.23
C ASP A 133 8.80 -21.51 19.30
N GLY A 134 7.81 -20.92 19.98
CA GLY A 134 7.74 -19.48 20.20
C GLY A 134 8.89 -18.95 21.06
N PHE A 135 9.21 -19.60 22.18
CA PHE A 135 10.34 -19.21 23.02
C PHE A 135 11.68 -19.42 22.31
N LYS A 136 11.84 -20.50 21.53
CA LYS A 136 13.03 -20.71 20.70
C LYS A 136 13.20 -19.58 19.69
N THR A 137 12.13 -19.20 19.00
CA THR A 137 12.13 -18.08 18.04
C THR A 137 12.50 -16.76 18.72
N TYR A 138 11.95 -16.49 19.91
CA TYR A 138 12.33 -15.31 20.70
C TYR A 138 13.82 -15.32 21.01
N LEU A 139 14.37 -16.44 21.48
CA LEU A 139 15.77 -16.58 21.88
C LEU A 139 16.75 -16.51 20.70
N GLU A 140 16.34 -16.94 19.51
CA GLU A 140 17.13 -16.80 18.27
C GLU A 140 17.22 -15.34 17.82
N LYS A 141 16.11 -14.60 17.93
CA LYS A 141 16.03 -13.20 17.49
C LYS A 141 16.56 -12.21 18.54
N PHE A 142 16.35 -12.50 19.81
CA PHE A 142 16.65 -11.63 20.95
C PHE A 142 17.41 -12.41 22.04
N PRO A 143 18.61 -12.94 21.74
CA PRO A 143 19.38 -13.79 22.65
C PRO A 143 19.89 -13.06 23.90
N GLU A 144 19.84 -11.72 23.93
CA GLU A 144 20.26 -10.89 25.07
C GLU A 144 19.11 -10.00 25.59
N GLY A 145 17.87 -10.24 25.13
CA GLY A 145 16.71 -9.45 25.54
C GLY A 145 16.38 -9.63 27.02
N GLU A 146 15.67 -8.66 27.61
CA GLU A 146 15.27 -8.70 29.03
C GLU A 146 14.41 -9.94 29.37
N LEU A 147 13.69 -10.48 28.39
CA LEU A 147 12.86 -11.68 28.55
C LEU A 147 13.60 -12.96 28.17
N ALA A 148 14.89 -12.92 27.84
CA ALA A 148 15.67 -14.11 27.47
C ALA A 148 15.80 -15.10 28.62
N THR A 149 16.05 -14.62 29.85
CA THR A 149 16.13 -15.52 30.99
C THR A 149 14.81 -16.25 31.28
N PRO A 150 13.64 -15.58 31.38
CA PRO A 150 12.37 -16.30 31.50
C PRO A 150 12.03 -17.12 30.26
N ALA A 151 12.41 -16.71 29.04
CA ALA A 151 12.18 -17.49 27.82
C ALA A 151 12.91 -18.83 27.85
N TYR A 152 14.19 -18.88 28.25
CA TYR A 152 14.90 -20.15 28.43
C TYR A 152 14.24 -21.03 29.50
N PHE A 153 13.75 -20.44 30.59
CA PHE A 153 13.06 -21.18 31.65
C PHE A 153 11.77 -21.82 31.14
N TYR A 154 10.89 -21.06 30.50
CA TYR A 154 9.62 -21.58 29.99
C TYR A 154 9.79 -22.48 28.77
N LEU A 155 10.85 -22.29 27.97
CA LEU A 155 11.26 -23.26 26.96
C LEU A 155 11.58 -24.61 27.61
N GLY A 156 12.41 -24.61 28.66
CA GLY A 156 12.73 -25.81 29.43
C GLY A 156 11.49 -26.47 30.04
N GLU A 157 10.58 -25.70 30.66
CA GLU A 157 9.34 -26.22 31.24
C GLU A 157 8.43 -26.85 30.17
N SER A 158 8.26 -26.17 29.02
CA SER A 158 7.43 -26.67 27.92
C SER A 158 7.96 -27.99 27.40
N LEU A 159 9.28 -28.07 27.17
CA LEU A 159 9.95 -29.29 26.70
C LEU A 159 9.91 -30.41 27.75
N TYR A 160 10.05 -30.06 29.03
CA TYR A 160 9.94 -31.01 30.15
C TYR A 160 8.55 -31.64 30.19
N VAL A 161 7.48 -30.85 30.07
CA VAL A 161 6.11 -31.38 30.05
C VAL A 161 5.86 -32.26 28.82
N LYS A 162 6.49 -31.94 27.69
CA LYS A 162 6.45 -32.76 26.46
C LYS A 162 7.38 -33.98 26.49
N GLU A 163 7.98 -34.28 27.64
CA GLU A 163 8.93 -35.38 27.84
C GLU A 163 10.18 -35.32 26.94
N ARG A 164 10.48 -34.15 26.38
CA ARG A 164 11.69 -33.87 25.60
C ARG A 164 12.83 -33.51 26.55
N TRP A 165 13.20 -34.46 27.42
CA TRP A 165 14.12 -34.24 28.52
C TRP A 165 15.51 -33.76 28.08
N GLN A 166 16.00 -34.24 26.93
CA GLN A 166 17.29 -33.82 26.37
C GLN A 166 17.26 -32.33 26.03
N ASP A 167 16.25 -31.90 25.27
CA ASP A 167 16.10 -30.50 24.84
C ASP A 167 15.84 -29.58 26.05
N ALA A 168 15.02 -30.04 27.01
CA ALA A 168 14.76 -29.32 28.24
C ALA A 168 16.05 -29.10 29.05
N ALA A 169 16.88 -30.14 29.17
CA ALA A 169 18.17 -30.04 29.86
C ALA A 169 19.08 -29.01 29.19
N VAL A 170 19.15 -29.00 27.85
CA VAL A 170 19.92 -28.00 27.09
C VAL A 170 19.40 -26.59 27.33
N ALA A 171 18.08 -26.37 27.34
CA ALA A 171 17.49 -25.05 27.58
C ALA A 171 17.84 -24.51 28.97
N TYR A 172 17.71 -25.32 30.03
CA TYR A 172 18.10 -24.89 31.37
C TYR A 172 19.63 -24.71 31.50
N ALA A 173 20.44 -25.56 30.88
CA ALA A 173 21.89 -25.42 30.91
C ALA A 173 22.34 -24.08 30.29
N HIS A 174 21.79 -23.72 29.13
CA HIS A 174 22.05 -22.42 28.50
C HIS A 174 21.63 -21.24 29.37
N MET A 175 20.50 -21.33 30.07
CA MET A 175 20.09 -20.30 31.03
C MET A 175 21.10 -20.12 32.16
N LEU A 176 21.59 -21.23 32.74
CA LEU A 176 22.53 -21.21 33.85
C LEU A 176 23.91 -20.71 33.43
N GLU A 177 24.32 -21.01 32.20
CA GLU A 177 25.59 -20.56 31.62
C GLU A 177 25.55 -19.07 31.24
N LYS A 178 24.51 -18.64 30.52
CA LYS A 178 24.40 -17.26 30.02
C LYS A 178 23.94 -16.26 31.08
N TYR A 179 23.10 -16.68 32.03
CA TYR A 179 22.49 -15.80 33.03
C TYR A 179 22.71 -16.27 34.47
N PRO A 180 23.98 -16.44 34.93
CA PRO A 180 24.29 -17.00 36.24
C PRO A 180 23.83 -16.12 37.43
N LYS A 181 23.48 -14.84 37.18
CA LYS A 181 23.04 -13.87 38.20
C LYS A 181 21.53 -13.64 38.22
N SER A 182 20.75 -14.34 37.38
CA SER A 182 19.31 -14.13 37.34
C SER A 182 18.61 -14.63 38.61
N SER A 183 17.54 -13.96 39.02
CA SER A 183 16.68 -14.40 40.13
C SER A 183 16.04 -15.77 39.90
N ARG A 184 15.98 -16.24 38.65
CA ARG A 184 15.43 -17.56 38.28
C ARG A 184 16.45 -18.70 38.30
N VAL A 185 17.73 -18.42 38.57
CA VAL A 185 18.79 -19.43 38.61
C VAL A 185 18.50 -20.57 39.61
N PRO A 186 18.01 -20.33 40.84
CA PRO A 186 17.69 -21.42 41.77
C PRO A 186 16.64 -22.38 41.18
N ALA A 187 15.60 -21.82 40.57
CA ALA A 187 14.51 -22.58 39.94
C ALA A 187 15.00 -23.37 38.72
N ALA A 188 15.75 -22.73 37.82
CA ALA A 188 16.31 -23.38 36.65
C ALA A 188 17.28 -24.51 37.03
N ARG A 189 18.10 -24.32 38.07
CA ARG A 189 19.05 -25.33 38.53
C ARG A 189 18.36 -26.54 39.15
N LEU A 190 17.32 -26.31 39.95
CA LEU A 190 16.47 -27.38 40.47
C LEU A 190 15.81 -28.17 39.32
N LYS A 191 15.21 -27.47 38.36
CA LYS A 191 14.54 -28.08 37.19
C LYS A 191 15.51 -28.82 36.28
N TYR A 192 16.69 -28.28 36.06
CA TYR A 192 17.77 -28.97 35.33
C TYR A 192 18.12 -30.30 36.01
N ALA A 193 18.36 -30.28 37.33
CA ALA A 193 18.65 -31.50 38.08
C ALA A 193 17.51 -32.53 38.02
N MET A 194 16.25 -32.09 38.09
CA MET A 194 15.08 -32.96 37.93
C MET A 194 15.01 -33.56 36.52
N THR A 195 15.35 -32.78 35.50
CA THR A 195 15.40 -33.22 34.10
C THR A 195 16.50 -34.26 33.90
N LEU A 196 17.67 -34.09 34.52
CA LEU A 196 18.76 -35.08 34.47
C LEU A 196 18.33 -36.45 35.01
N LEU A 197 17.46 -36.50 36.02
CA LEU A 197 16.94 -37.77 36.57
C LEU A 197 15.97 -38.49 35.63
N LYS A 198 15.40 -37.78 34.66
CA LYS A 198 14.49 -38.34 33.65
C LYS A 198 15.24 -38.83 32.41
N LEU A 199 16.47 -38.38 32.20
CA LEU A 199 17.28 -38.79 31.06
C LEU A 199 17.73 -40.25 31.17
N PRO A 200 17.91 -40.93 30.02
CA PRO A 200 18.55 -42.24 29.99
C PRO A 200 20.05 -42.13 30.32
N GLY A 201 20.56 -43.14 31.02
CA GLY A 201 21.91 -43.14 31.59
C GLY A 201 21.90 -42.65 33.04
N ASP A 202 22.67 -43.30 33.91
CA ASP A 202 22.67 -43.02 35.36
C ASP A 202 23.26 -41.64 35.69
N LYS A 203 22.48 -40.58 35.43
CA LYS A 203 22.83 -39.19 35.71
C LYS A 203 22.48 -38.77 37.14
N LYS A 204 22.17 -39.73 38.01
CA LYS A 204 21.77 -39.47 39.39
C LYS A 204 22.86 -38.74 40.19
N SER A 205 24.12 -39.12 39.99
CA SER A 205 25.26 -38.45 40.64
C SER A 205 25.37 -36.98 40.21
N GLU A 206 25.18 -36.70 38.92
CA GLU A 206 25.20 -35.35 38.37
C GLU A 206 24.02 -34.51 38.89
N ALA A 207 22.81 -35.07 38.88
CA ALA A 207 21.63 -34.42 39.44
C ALA A 207 21.82 -34.05 40.92
N LEU A 208 22.37 -34.97 41.73
CA LEU A 208 22.68 -34.70 43.15
C LEU A 208 23.68 -33.56 43.33
N LYS A 209 24.67 -33.41 42.43
CA LYS A 209 25.62 -32.29 42.46
C LYS A 209 24.90 -30.96 42.27
N TYR A 210 23.99 -30.86 41.30
CA TYR A 210 23.22 -29.64 41.05
C TYR A 210 22.20 -29.34 42.14
N LEU A 211 21.55 -30.35 42.73
CA LEU A 211 20.64 -30.15 43.87
C LEU A 211 21.40 -29.63 45.10
N ARG A 212 22.59 -30.18 45.39
CA ARG A 212 23.43 -29.72 46.51
C ARG A 212 23.91 -28.29 46.29
N SER A 213 24.25 -27.90 45.07
CA SER A 213 24.65 -26.52 44.81
C SER A 213 23.49 -25.53 44.93
N VAL A 214 22.22 -25.93 44.75
CA VAL A 214 21.07 -25.07 45.12
C VAL A 214 21.06 -24.79 46.62
N LEU A 215 21.31 -25.80 47.46
CA LEU A 215 21.37 -25.63 48.92
C LEU A 215 22.53 -24.74 49.36
N GLN A 216 23.68 -24.88 48.70
CA GLN A 216 24.89 -24.15 49.04
C GLN A 216 24.82 -22.69 48.59
N ASP A 217 24.43 -22.45 47.34
CA ASP A 217 24.47 -21.12 46.74
C ASP A 217 23.20 -20.30 47.08
N PHE A 218 22.06 -20.98 47.30
CA PHE A 218 20.76 -20.33 47.51
C PHE A 218 20.01 -20.87 48.75
N PRO A 219 20.62 -20.90 49.94
CA PRO A 219 20.08 -21.57 51.13
C PRO A 219 18.73 -21.01 51.64
N LYS A 220 18.39 -19.76 51.30
CA LYS A 220 17.16 -19.08 51.72
C LYS A 220 16.04 -19.15 50.67
N SER A 221 16.29 -19.76 49.51
CA SER A 221 15.32 -19.86 48.43
C SER A 221 14.28 -20.96 48.70
N PRO A 222 13.03 -20.83 48.21
CA PRO A 222 12.06 -21.92 48.30
C PRO A 222 12.53 -23.18 47.55
N GLU A 223 13.33 -23.01 46.50
CA GLU A 223 13.93 -24.10 45.73
C GLU A 223 14.92 -24.93 46.55
N ALA A 224 15.60 -24.33 47.54
CA ALA A 224 16.49 -25.06 48.44
C ALA A 224 15.71 -26.09 49.27
N ALA A 225 14.54 -25.75 49.80
CA ALA A 225 13.71 -26.70 50.54
C ALA A 225 13.31 -27.90 49.65
N THR A 226 12.89 -27.63 48.42
CA THR A 226 12.54 -28.66 47.43
C THR A 226 13.76 -29.50 47.04
N ALA A 227 14.92 -28.88 46.83
CA ALA A 227 16.16 -29.57 46.49
C ALA A 227 16.59 -30.54 47.60
N LYS A 228 16.45 -30.14 48.87
CA LYS A 228 16.73 -31.00 50.03
C LYS A 228 15.86 -32.25 50.02
N ASP A 229 14.56 -32.09 49.81
CA ASP A 229 13.62 -33.21 49.77
C ASP A 229 13.94 -34.18 48.62
N HIS A 230 14.34 -33.68 47.44
CA HIS A 230 14.82 -34.53 46.36
C HIS A 230 16.12 -35.27 46.72
N ILE A 231 17.08 -34.60 47.38
CA ILE A 231 18.33 -35.25 47.84
C ILE A 231 18.02 -36.37 48.83
N ASP A 232 17.17 -36.13 49.83
CA ASP A 232 16.82 -37.12 50.85
C ASP A 232 16.14 -38.36 50.23
N ARG A 233 15.33 -38.17 49.18
CA ARG A 233 14.70 -39.28 48.44
C ARG A 233 15.71 -40.05 47.58
N LEU A 234 16.67 -39.37 46.97
CA LEU A 234 17.65 -39.98 46.07
C LEU A 234 18.83 -40.62 46.82
N SER A 235 19.20 -40.07 47.97
CA SER A 235 20.32 -40.48 48.81
C SER A 235 19.95 -40.32 50.29
N PRO A 236 19.09 -41.21 50.82
CA PRO A 236 18.65 -41.11 52.21
C PRO A 236 19.86 -41.16 53.17
N PRO A 237 19.87 -40.34 54.23
CA PRO A 237 20.96 -40.37 55.21
C PRO A 237 21.06 -41.75 55.86
N PRO A 238 22.28 -42.19 56.25
CA PRO A 238 22.50 -43.46 56.93
C PRO A 238 21.75 -43.44 58.26
N GLY A 239 20.56 -44.03 58.29
CA GLY A 239 19.61 -43.96 59.42
C GLY A 239 18.14 -43.89 59.01
N LYS A 240 17.83 -43.58 57.74
CA LYS A 240 16.45 -43.63 57.18
C LYS A 240 16.31 -44.64 56.03
N ALA A 241 17.15 -45.68 56.00
CA ALA A 241 16.98 -46.80 55.06
C ALA A 241 15.73 -47.59 55.44
N ASN A 242 14.71 -47.52 54.59
CA ASN A 242 13.40 -48.17 54.74
C ASN A 242 13.54 -49.69 54.99
N PRO A 243 12.89 -50.29 56.02
CA PRO A 243 13.03 -51.70 56.41
C PRO A 243 12.41 -52.73 55.43
N ARG A 244 12.17 -52.38 54.16
CA ARG A 244 11.42 -53.23 53.20
C ARG A 244 12.26 -54.24 52.41
N LYS A 245 13.30 -54.83 53.00
CA LYS A 245 13.97 -56.04 52.44
C LYS A 245 14.43 -57.01 53.53
N LYS A 246 13.49 -57.58 54.28
CA LYS A 246 13.62 -58.91 54.89
C LYS A 246 12.26 -59.63 54.85
N LYS A 247 12.01 -60.33 53.75
CA LYS A 247 11.14 -61.52 53.74
C LYS A 247 11.86 -62.54 52.86
N ALA A 248 12.64 -63.39 53.52
CA ALA A 248 12.87 -64.76 53.14
C ALA A 248 11.99 -65.61 54.07
#